data_AF-A0A0A9ZC01-F1
#
_entry.id   AF-A0A0A9ZC01-F1
#
_cell.length_a   1.000
_cell.length_b   1.000
_cell.length_c   1.000
_cell.angle_alpha   90.00
_cell.angle_beta   90.00
_cell.angle_gamma   90.00
#
_symmetry.space_group_name_H-M   'P 1'
#
loop_
_entity.id
_entity.type
_entity.pdbx_description
1 polymer ?
#
loop_
_entity_poly.entity_id
_entity_poly.type
_entity_poly.pdbx_seq_one_letter_code
_entity_poly.pdbx_strand_id
1 'polypeptide(L)'
;QDMKILAVQYLAAVQKLKDEGFRPIRTIHLLHVPDEEIGGELGMGKFVDTQEFKKLNVGLVLDEGTTSAADYFIVYNDERTKLNVNITCAGPTGHGSLLHEGTAGEKMRIVLDEMLDRRAVEQKKIEG
;
A
#
# COMPACT_ATOMS: atom_id res chain seq x y z
N GLN A 1 -14.77 -0.85 6.54
CA GLN A 1 -13.76 -0.98 5.46
C GLN A 1 -12.60 -0.07 5.82
N ASP A 2 -11.43 -0.42 5.32
CA ASP A 2 -10.27 0.46 5.18
C ASP A 2 -10.64 1.97 5.09
N MET A 3 -9.86 2.85 5.71
CA MET A 3 -9.34 2.68 7.08
C MET A 3 -10.09 3.47 8.15
N LYS A 4 -11.28 3.96 7.83
CA LYS A 4 -12.04 4.88 8.70
C LYS A 4 -12.33 4.33 10.09
N ILE A 5 -12.44 3.00 10.22
CA ILE A 5 -12.69 2.36 11.52
C ILE A 5 -11.50 2.52 12.48
N LEU A 6 -10.27 2.33 12.00
CA LEU A 6 -9.06 2.49 12.81
C LEU A 6 -8.89 3.94 13.28
N ALA A 7 -9.14 4.90 12.39
CA ALA A 7 -9.13 6.33 12.74
C ALA A 7 -10.07 6.64 13.92
N VAL A 8 -11.32 6.14 13.87
CA VAL A 8 -12.29 6.32 14.96
C VAL A 8 -11.83 5.60 16.25
N GLN A 9 -11.28 4.40 16.13
CA GLN A 9 -10.77 3.64 17.28
C GLN A 9 -9.60 4.36 17.97
N TYR A 10 -8.66 4.92 17.22
CA TYR A 10 -7.55 5.70 17.80
C TYR A 10 -8.04 6.98 18.47
N LEU A 11 -8.98 7.70 17.87
CA LEU A 11 -9.59 8.87 18.49
C LEU A 11 -10.29 8.49 19.82
N ALA A 12 -11.07 7.41 19.82
CA ALA A 12 -11.74 6.92 21.03
C ALA A 12 -10.75 6.45 22.12
N ALA A 13 -9.68 5.76 21.74
CA ALA A 13 -8.64 5.32 22.66
C ALA A 13 -7.88 6.50 23.29
N VAL A 14 -7.48 7.49 22.49
CA VAL A 14 -6.83 8.70 23.00
C VAL A 14 -7.76 9.48 23.92
N GLN A 15 -9.05 9.58 23.58
CA GLN A 15 -10.05 10.23 24.44
C GLN A 15 -10.15 9.52 25.79
N LYS A 16 -10.31 8.19 25.78
CA LYS A 16 -10.38 7.38 27.01
C LYS A 16 -9.13 7.53 27.89
N LEU A 17 -7.94 7.48 27.30
CA LEU A 17 -6.68 7.67 28.03
C LEU A 17 -6.62 9.05 28.70
N LYS A 18 -7.08 10.10 28.02
CA LYS A 18 -7.16 11.45 28.60
C LYS A 18 -8.14 11.52 29.76
N ASP A 19 -9.30 10.90 29.63
CA ASP A 19 -10.34 10.86 30.67
C ASP A 19 -9.86 10.07 31.91
N GLU A 20 -9.02 9.07 31.72
CA GLU A 20 -8.33 8.31 32.79
C GLU A 20 -7.13 9.07 33.40
N GLY A 21 -6.83 10.28 32.92
CA GLY A 21 -5.75 11.11 33.45
C GLY A 21 -4.34 10.70 32.99
N PHE A 22 -4.23 9.89 31.94
CA PHE A 22 -2.94 9.47 31.39
C PHE A 22 -2.13 10.68 30.89
N ARG A 23 -0.86 10.73 31.28
CA ARG A 23 0.10 11.76 30.85
C ARG A 23 1.26 11.09 30.12
N PRO A 24 1.28 11.12 28.78
CA PRO A 24 2.31 10.42 28.03
C PRO A 24 3.67 11.12 28.18
N ILE A 25 4.74 10.34 28.22
CA ILE A 25 6.13 10.84 28.29
C ILE A 25 6.54 11.47 26.95
N ARG A 26 5.91 11.05 25.84
CA ARG A 26 6.13 11.57 24.48
C ARG A 26 4.82 12.13 23.93
N THR A 27 4.91 13.04 22.98
CA THR A 27 3.75 13.54 22.25
C THR A 27 3.12 12.43 21.41
N ILE A 28 1.79 12.31 21.46
CA ILE A 28 1.03 11.45 20.56
C ILE A 28 0.52 12.31 19.41
N HIS A 29 0.95 12.00 18.19
CA HIS A 29 0.45 12.64 16.98
C HIS A 29 -0.54 11.69 16.29
N LEU A 30 -1.75 12.17 16.04
CA LEU A 30 -2.72 11.45 15.19
C LEU A 30 -2.66 12.07 13.80
N LEU A 31 -2.31 11.26 12.80
CA LEU A 31 -2.13 11.69 11.42
C LEU A 31 -3.11 10.93 10.52
N HIS A 32 -3.90 11.68 9.76
CA HIS A 32 -4.77 11.13 8.71
C HIS A 32 -4.32 11.75 7.39
N VAL A 33 -3.74 10.94 6.52
CA VAL A 33 -3.16 11.39 5.24
C VAL A 33 -4.00 10.88 4.08
N PRO A 34 -4.15 11.67 3.01
CA PRO A 34 -4.77 11.18 1.79
C PRO A 34 -3.81 10.24 1.05
N ASP A 35 -4.31 9.67 -0.05
CA ASP A 35 -3.50 9.12 -1.14
C ASP A 35 -2.90 7.72 -0.94
N GLU A 36 -3.01 7.12 0.25
CA GLU A 36 -2.45 5.77 0.54
C GLU A 36 -2.86 4.74 -0.52
N GLU A 37 -4.16 4.64 -0.80
CA GLU A 37 -4.75 3.62 -1.69
C GLU A 37 -4.27 3.72 -3.15
N ILE A 38 -3.67 4.86 -3.54
CA ILE A 38 -3.08 5.06 -4.87
C ILE A 38 -1.55 5.20 -4.84
N GLY A 39 -0.93 4.92 -3.69
CA GLY A 39 0.53 4.84 -3.52
C GLY A 39 1.15 5.91 -2.62
N GLY A 40 0.38 6.88 -2.15
CA GLY A 40 0.81 7.86 -1.14
C GLY A 40 1.77 8.94 -1.63
N GLU A 41 2.02 9.05 -2.94
CA GLU A 41 3.04 9.94 -3.51
C GLU A 41 2.78 11.41 -3.21
N LEU A 42 1.53 11.86 -3.34
CA LEU A 42 1.12 13.25 -3.12
C LEU A 42 0.65 13.51 -1.68
N GLY A 43 0.30 12.45 -0.95
CA GLY A 43 -0.04 12.49 0.48
C GLY A 43 1.19 12.45 1.38
N MET A 44 1.38 11.31 2.05
CA MET A 44 2.48 11.10 3.00
C MET A 44 3.86 11.33 2.36
N GLY A 45 4.01 10.94 1.09
CA GLY A 45 5.24 11.09 0.31
C GLY A 45 5.71 12.55 0.16
N LYS A 46 4.80 13.53 0.10
CA LYS A 46 5.17 14.95 0.14
C LYS A 46 5.30 15.47 1.55
N PHE A 47 4.46 14.98 2.47
CA PHE A 47 4.45 15.49 3.83
C PHE A 47 5.75 15.21 4.58
N VAL A 48 6.35 14.04 4.36
CA VAL A 48 7.62 13.64 5.01
C VAL A 48 8.78 14.62 4.76
N ASP A 49 8.77 15.30 3.61
CA ASP A 49 9.82 16.24 3.21
C ASP A 49 9.68 17.63 3.86
N THR A 50 8.52 17.93 4.44
CA THR A 50 8.20 19.24 5.01
C THR A 50 8.94 19.51 6.33
N GLN A 51 9.06 20.80 6.68
CA GLN A 51 9.61 21.17 8.00
C GLN A 51 8.63 20.85 9.13
N GLU A 52 7.33 20.86 8.83
CA GLU A 52 6.24 20.50 9.72
C GLU A 52 6.38 19.06 10.19
N PHE A 53 6.62 18.12 9.27
CA PHE A 53 6.86 16.71 9.62
C PHE A 53 8.13 16.54 10.46
N LYS A 54 9.24 17.19 10.08
CA LYS A 54 10.50 17.14 10.85
C LYS A 54 10.33 17.62 12.29
N LYS A 55 9.50 18.65 12.51
CA LYS A 55 9.18 19.18 13.85
C LYS A 55 8.38 18.21 14.72
N LEU A 56 7.69 17.21 14.14
CA LEU A 56 7.01 16.18 14.91
C LEU A 56 8.00 15.31 15.70
N ASN A 57 9.25 15.19 15.24
CA ASN A 57 10.30 14.41 15.91
C ASN A 57 9.84 12.98 16.25
N VAL A 58 9.31 12.29 15.23
CA VAL A 58 8.69 10.97 15.35
C VAL A 58 9.75 9.92 15.69
N GLY A 59 9.52 9.15 16.77
CA GLY A 59 10.40 8.04 17.17
C GLY A 59 9.75 6.65 17.05
N LEU A 60 8.43 6.58 16.89
CA LEU A 60 7.65 5.36 16.71
C LEU A 60 6.40 5.70 15.89
N VAL A 61 6.02 4.82 15.00
CA VAL A 61 4.78 4.91 14.21
C VAL A 61 3.98 3.63 14.42
N LEU A 62 2.66 3.80 14.60
CA LEU A 62 1.68 2.73 14.41
C LEU A 62 1.04 3.01 13.06
N ASP A 63 1.28 2.14 12.09
CA ASP A 63 0.75 2.26 10.74
C ASP A 63 -0.61 1.55 10.63
N GLU A 64 -1.17 1.52 9.43
CA GLU A 64 -2.28 0.65 9.10
C GLU A 64 -2.03 -0.79 9.58
N GLY A 65 -3.09 -1.41 10.09
CA GLY A 65 -3.10 -2.83 10.39
C GLY A 65 -4.43 -3.45 10.00
N THR A 66 -4.56 -4.74 10.25
CA THR A 66 -5.81 -5.47 10.02
C THR A 66 -6.52 -5.78 11.32
N THR A 67 -7.83 -6.04 11.23
CA THR A 67 -8.61 -6.54 12.36
C THR A 67 -8.50 -8.06 12.43
N SER A 68 -8.27 -8.59 13.63
CA SER A 68 -8.41 -10.02 13.91
C SER A 68 -9.87 -10.36 14.22
N ALA A 69 -10.37 -11.47 13.64
CA ALA A 69 -11.68 -12.02 14.01
C ALA A 69 -11.62 -12.90 15.28
N ALA A 70 -10.42 -13.15 15.79
CA ALA A 70 -10.17 -13.97 16.97
C ALA A 70 -9.67 -13.10 18.14
N ASP A 71 -9.60 -13.68 19.33
CA ASP A 71 -9.14 -13.00 20.56
C ASP A 71 -7.60 -12.91 20.64
N TYR A 72 -6.99 -12.38 19.58
CA TYR A 72 -5.56 -12.06 19.54
C TYR A 72 -5.31 -10.89 18.57
N PHE A 73 -4.24 -10.14 18.83
CA PHE A 73 -3.79 -9.09 17.93
C PHE A 73 -2.86 -9.66 16.86
N ILE A 74 -3.04 -9.20 15.62
CA ILE A 74 -2.08 -9.43 14.54
C ILE A 74 -1.11 -8.25 14.55
N VAL A 75 0.18 -8.54 14.68
CA VAL A 75 1.23 -7.52 14.70
C VAL A 75 2.05 -7.64 13.43
N TYR A 76 2.09 -6.57 12.66
CA TYR A 76 2.96 -6.42 11.50
C TYR A 76 4.17 -5.57 11.90
N ASN A 77 5.37 -6.05 11.58
CA ASN A 77 6.63 -5.38 11.91
C ASN A 77 7.38 -4.87 10.67
N ASP A 78 6.94 -5.25 9.48
CA ASP A 78 7.50 -4.82 8.20
C ASP A 78 6.46 -4.90 7.07
N GLU A 79 6.77 -4.23 5.96
CA GLU A 79 6.06 -4.28 4.69
C GLU A 79 7.07 -4.63 3.58
N ARG A 80 6.61 -5.34 2.54
CA ARG A 80 7.39 -5.52 1.30
C ARG A 80 7.23 -4.32 0.38
N THR A 81 8.33 -3.85 -0.20
CA THR A 81 8.30 -2.78 -1.19
C THR A 81 7.47 -3.16 -2.43
N LYS A 82 6.51 -2.31 -2.80
CA LYS A 82 5.74 -2.44 -4.04
C LYS A 82 6.66 -2.20 -5.25
N LEU A 83 6.65 -3.13 -6.22
CA LEU A 83 7.36 -2.97 -7.50
C LEU A 83 6.33 -2.80 -8.62
N ASN A 84 6.20 -1.59 -9.15
CA ASN A 84 5.36 -1.28 -10.29
C ASN A 84 6.19 -1.30 -11.58
N VAL A 85 5.73 -2.02 -12.59
CA VAL A 85 6.40 -2.11 -13.91
C VAL A 85 5.43 -1.63 -14.98
N ASN A 86 5.88 -0.71 -15.83
CA ASN A 86 5.14 -0.28 -17.02
C ASN A 86 5.76 -0.94 -18.26
N ILE A 87 4.98 -1.73 -18.98
CA ILE A 87 5.43 -2.44 -20.18
C ILE A 87 4.66 -1.92 -21.38
N THR A 88 5.38 -1.36 -22.35
CA THR A 88 4.79 -0.87 -23.61
C THR A 88 5.11 -1.83 -24.74
N CYS A 89 4.07 -2.45 -25.31
CA CYS A 89 4.19 -3.30 -26.49
C CYS A 89 3.82 -2.52 -27.75
N ALA A 90 4.82 -2.15 -28.57
CA ALA A 90 4.61 -1.46 -29.84
C ALA A 90 4.44 -2.45 -31.01
N GLY A 91 3.57 -2.12 -31.97
CA GLY A 91 3.36 -2.92 -33.18
C GLY A 91 2.69 -2.11 -34.30
N PRO A 92 2.60 -2.68 -35.51
CA PRO A 92 1.96 -2.03 -36.64
C PRO A 92 0.46 -1.78 -36.39
N THR A 93 -0.04 -0.66 -36.93
CA THR A 93 -1.48 -0.34 -36.99
C THR A 93 -2.02 -0.63 -38.39
N GLY A 94 -3.31 -0.92 -38.50
CA GLY A 94 -3.91 -1.24 -39.80
C GLY A 94 -5.33 -1.75 -39.70
N HIS A 95 -5.92 -2.05 -40.86
CA HIS A 95 -7.28 -2.59 -40.92
C HIS A 95 -7.31 -4.04 -40.40
N GLY A 96 -8.28 -4.36 -39.53
CA GLY A 96 -8.31 -5.64 -38.81
C GLY A 96 -8.39 -6.88 -39.70
N SER A 97 -8.85 -6.76 -40.95
CA SER A 97 -8.87 -7.88 -41.91
C SER A 97 -7.51 -8.21 -42.52
N LEU A 98 -6.52 -7.33 -42.36
CA LEU A 98 -5.16 -7.52 -42.90
C LEU A 98 -4.29 -8.42 -42.02
N LEU A 99 -4.68 -8.63 -40.75
CA LEU A 99 -4.05 -9.55 -39.79
C LEU A 99 -2.51 -9.44 -39.80
N HIS A 100 -1.99 -8.24 -39.54
CA HIS A 100 -0.55 -7.99 -39.47
C HIS A 100 0.13 -8.87 -38.41
N GLU A 101 1.36 -9.31 -38.68
CA GLU A 101 2.22 -9.97 -37.69
C GLU A 101 2.97 -8.95 -36.83
N GLY A 102 3.44 -9.39 -35.66
CA GLY A 102 4.24 -8.58 -34.74
C GLY A 102 3.44 -7.45 -34.08
N THR A 103 2.13 -7.63 -33.92
CA THR A 103 1.23 -6.64 -33.33
C THR A 103 1.57 -6.38 -31.86
N ALA A 104 1.08 -5.25 -31.35
CA ALA A 104 1.12 -4.96 -29.92
C ALA A 104 0.46 -6.09 -29.09
N GLY A 105 -0.63 -6.68 -29.60
CA GLY A 105 -1.36 -7.76 -28.94
C GLY A 105 -0.54 -9.05 -28.83
N GLU A 106 0.10 -9.48 -29.92
CA GLU A 106 0.96 -10.69 -29.92
C GLU A 106 2.15 -10.55 -28.97
N LYS A 107 2.77 -9.37 -28.93
CA LYS A 107 3.88 -9.10 -27.99
C LYS A 107 3.38 -9.02 -26.54
N MET A 108 2.22 -8.41 -26.31
CA MET A 108 1.62 -8.35 -24.97
C MET A 108 1.27 -9.76 -24.46
N ARG A 109 0.86 -10.67 -25.36
CA ARG A 109 0.61 -12.06 -24.99
C ARG A 109 1.86 -12.75 -24.43
N ILE A 110 3.01 -12.57 -25.07
CA ILE A 110 4.29 -13.12 -24.60
C ILE A 110 4.59 -12.60 -23.17
N VAL A 111 4.47 -11.29 -22.96
CA VAL A 111 4.72 -10.67 -21.65
C VAL A 111 3.77 -11.23 -20.58
N LEU A 112 2.49 -11.37 -20.91
CA LEU A 112 1.49 -11.88 -19.97
C LEU A 112 1.75 -13.34 -19.59
N ASP A 113 2.06 -14.18 -20.58
CA ASP A 113 2.34 -15.60 -20.37
C ASP A 113 3.56 -15.76 -19.44
N GLU A 114 4.67 -15.07 -19.68
CA GLU A 114 5.86 -15.10 -18.83
C GLU A 114 5.57 -14.65 -17.38
N MET A 115 4.77 -13.59 -17.20
CA MET A 115 4.40 -13.10 -15.87
C MET A 115 3.52 -14.09 -15.11
N LEU A 116 2.56 -14.72 -15.79
CA LEU A 116 1.67 -15.72 -15.20
C LEU A 116 2.40 -17.03 -14.87
N ASP A 117 3.30 -17.47 -15.74
CA ASP A 117 4.15 -18.64 -15.51
C ASP A 117 5.03 -18.43 -14.28
N ARG A 118 5.66 -17.23 -14.17
CA ARG A 118 6.43 -16.89 -12.98
C ARG A 118 5.56 -16.83 -11.73
N ARG A 119 4.36 -16.24 -11.82
CA ARG A 119 3.39 -16.20 -10.70
C ARG A 119 3.04 -17.63 -10.23
N ALA A 120 2.82 -18.57 -11.15
CA ALA A 120 2.50 -19.95 -10.80
C ALA A 120 3.66 -20.65 -10.07
N VAL A 121 4.91 -20.38 -10.48
CA VAL A 121 6.10 -20.88 -9.77
C VAL A 121 6.21 -20.30 -8.36
N GLU A 122 5.98 -18.99 -8.18
CA GLU A 122 6.05 -18.36 -6.85
C GLU A 122 4.88 -18.78 -5.95
N GLN A 123 3.68 -18.98 -6.49
CA GLN A 123 2.52 -19.45 -5.72
C GLN A 123 2.80 -20.80 -5.04
N LYS A 124 3.42 -21.74 -5.75
CA LYS A 124 3.79 -23.05 -5.19
C LYS A 124 4.73 -22.94 -3.99
N LYS A 125 5.63 -21.94 -3.97
CA LYS A 125 6.55 -21.72 -2.84
C LYS A 125 5.84 -21.23 -1.58
N ILE A 126 4.69 -20.58 -1.73
CA ILE A 126 3.90 -20.04 -0.62
C ILE A 126 2.98 -21.12 -0.03
N GLU A 127 2.46 -22.02 -0.88
CA GLU A 127 1.54 -23.07 -0.47
C GLU A 127 2.24 -24.28 0.19
N GLY A 128 3.54 -24.46 -0.04
CA GLY A 128 4.33 -25.61 0.42
C GLY A 128 4.35 -26.75 -0.58
#